data_AF-A0A1B8A882-F1
#
_entry.id   AF-A0A1B8A882-F1
#
_cell.length_a   1.000
_cell.length_b   1.000
_cell.length_c   1.000
_cell.angle_alpha   90.00
_cell.angle_beta   90.00
_cell.angle_gamma   90.00
#
_symmetry.space_group_name_H-M   'P 1'
#
loop_
_entity.id
_entity.type
_entity.pdbx_description
1 polymer ?
#
loop_
_entity_poly.entity_id
_entity_poly.type
_entity_poly.pdbx_seq_one_letter_code
_entity_poly.pdbx_strand_id
1 'polypeptide(L)'
;MQSAVGSLFGEYARQAEVEAQAQAGLLEDEVDEIEADVNDYSSFGKRSIRSLTTQRKKVKAVSELDIFQTRPIYAHDLDVADPLEWWNRHQLEYPVLYRMALDLFSIPGMSSECERVFSQTKKMITDERNRLAPEVVEADQLQKQWLMRGLVV
;
A
#
# COMPACT_ATOMS: atom_id res chain seq x y z
N MET A 1 6.42 18.57 14.37
CA MET A 1 6.64 17.71 13.18
C MET A 1 6.77 16.24 13.55
N GLN A 2 7.57 15.86 14.55
CA GLN A 2 7.73 14.45 14.98
C GLN A 2 6.42 13.75 15.42
N SER A 3 5.46 14.47 16.00
CA SER A 3 4.21 13.85 16.45
C SER A 3 3.25 13.46 15.32
N ALA A 4 3.29 14.16 14.18
CA ALA A 4 2.39 13.91 13.05
C ALA A 4 2.83 12.69 12.23
N VAL A 5 4.14 12.52 12.04
CA VAL A 5 4.71 11.33 11.38
C VAL A 5 4.45 10.09 12.24
N GLY A 6 4.59 10.21 13.57
CA GLY A 6 4.28 9.13 14.49
C GLY A 6 2.79 8.75 14.51
N SER A 7 1.88 9.72 14.44
CA SER A 7 0.43 9.43 14.36
C SER A 7 0.07 8.75 13.04
N LEU A 8 0.62 9.23 11.92
CA LEU A 8 0.40 8.65 10.60
C LEU A 8 0.95 7.22 10.54
N PHE A 9 2.18 6.98 11.01
CA PHE A 9 2.72 5.63 11.10
C PHE A 9 1.82 4.70 11.93
N GLY A 10 1.27 5.19 13.04
CA GLY A 10 0.31 4.44 13.85
C GLY A 10 -1.01 4.11 13.12
N GLU A 11 -1.41 4.89 12.12
CA GLU A 11 -2.54 4.56 11.24
C GLU A 11 -2.19 3.44 10.27
N TYR A 12 -1.05 3.55 9.58
CA TYR A 12 -0.57 2.51 8.67
C TYR A 12 -0.33 1.18 9.38
N ALA A 13 0.22 1.19 10.60
CA ALA A 13 0.43 -0.01 11.39
C ALA A 13 -0.90 -0.70 11.73
N ARG A 14 -1.92 0.07 12.13
CA ARG A 14 -3.28 -0.47 12.37
C ARG A 14 -3.90 -1.04 11.11
N GLN A 15 -3.74 -0.37 9.97
CA GLN A 15 -4.25 -0.86 8.70
C GLN A 15 -3.57 -2.18 8.29
N ALA A 16 -2.25 -2.28 8.43
CA ALA A 16 -1.51 -3.50 8.16
C ALA A 16 -1.94 -4.66 9.07
N GLU A 17 -2.20 -4.40 10.36
CA GLU A 17 -2.74 -5.40 11.28
C GLU A 17 -4.12 -5.90 10.85
N VAL A 18 -5.02 -4.99 10.44
CA VAL A 18 -6.36 -5.35 9.96
C VAL A 18 -6.29 -6.18 8.68
N GLU A 19 -5.43 -5.81 7.74
CA GLU A 19 -5.26 -6.56 6.49
C GLU A 19 -4.63 -7.93 6.74
N ALA A 20 -3.64 -8.03 7.63
CA ALA A 20 -3.06 -9.32 8.02
C ALA A 20 -4.09 -10.22 8.72
N GLN A 21 -4.96 -9.66 9.56
CA GLN A 21 -6.06 -10.39 10.20
C GLN A 21 -7.11 -10.82 9.18
N ALA A 22 -7.47 -9.97 8.22
CA ALA A 22 -8.39 -10.33 7.15
C ALA A 22 -7.82 -11.47 6.30
N GLN A 23 -6.53 -11.40 5.97
CA GLN A 23 -5.87 -12.43 5.17
C GLN A 23 -5.67 -13.74 5.94
N ALA A 24 -5.42 -13.68 7.25
CA ALA A 24 -5.43 -14.86 8.11
C ALA A 24 -6.83 -15.48 8.23
N GLY A 25 -7.88 -14.67 8.36
CA GLY A 25 -9.26 -15.14 8.40
C GLY A 25 -9.68 -15.85 7.11
N LEU A 26 -9.27 -15.34 5.94
CA LEU A 26 -9.51 -16.01 4.66
C LEU A 26 -8.80 -17.38 4.55
N LEU A 27 -7.61 -17.51 5.12
CA LEU A 27 -6.90 -18.79 5.16
C LEU A 27 -7.53 -19.76 6.17
N GLU A 28 -8.03 -19.26 7.30
CA GLU A 28 -8.79 -20.08 8.26
C GLU A 28 -10.09 -20.60 7.62
N ASP A 29 -10.81 -19.75 6.88
CA ASP A 29 -12.01 -20.15 6.13
C ASP A 29 -11.70 -21.19 5.03
N GLU A 30 -10.58 -21.06 4.29
CA GLU A 30 -10.11 -22.08 3.32
C GLU A 30 -9.72 -23.39 4.02
N VAL A 31 -9.04 -23.33 5.17
CA VAL A 31 -8.65 -24.52 5.94
C VAL A 31 -9.87 -25.22 6.53
N ASP A 32 -10.88 -24.47 7.00
CA ASP A 32 -12.14 -25.03 7.49
C ASP A 32 -12.94 -25.71 6.37
N GLU A 33 -12.91 -25.18 5.14
CA GLU A 33 -13.53 -25.80 3.96
C GLU A 33 -12.82 -27.12 3.58
N ILE A 34 -11.49 -27.18 3.73
CA ILE A 34 -10.68 -28.39 3.49
C ILE A 34 -10.83 -29.41 4.63
N GLU A 35 -10.87 -28.96 5.90
CA GLU A 35 -11.05 -29.85 7.05
C GLU A 35 -12.47 -30.44 7.12
N ALA A 36 -13.49 -29.74 6.62
CA ALA A 36 -14.86 -30.26 6.56
C ALA A 36 -14.99 -31.55 5.74
N ASP A 37 -14.15 -31.78 4.72
CA ASP A 37 -14.14 -33.00 3.91
C ASP A 37 -13.39 -34.18 4.58
N VAL A 38 -12.51 -33.89 5.55
CA VAL A 38 -11.65 -34.91 6.21
C VAL A 38 -12.21 -35.34 7.59
N ASN A 39 -13.11 -34.56 8.20
CA ASN A 39 -13.44 -34.68 9.62
C ASN A 39 -14.61 -35.62 10.00
N ASP A 40 -15.19 -36.40 9.06
CA ASP A 40 -16.19 -37.41 9.43
C ASP A 40 -15.59 -38.58 10.26
N TYR A 41 -14.26 -38.78 10.20
CA TYR A 41 -13.61 -39.95 10.82
C TYR A 41 -12.84 -39.67 12.14
N SER A 42 -12.66 -38.41 12.56
CA SER A 42 -11.72 -38.08 13.67
C SER A 42 -12.35 -37.55 14.97
N SER A 43 -13.69 -37.49 15.08
CA SER A 43 -14.37 -36.86 16.22
C SER A 43 -14.39 -37.66 17.54
N PHE A 44 -13.83 -38.88 17.59
CA PHE A 44 -13.78 -39.65 18.82
C PHE A 44 -12.61 -39.22 19.72
N GLY A 45 -12.77 -38.10 20.43
CA GLY A 45 -12.16 -38.01 21.77
C GLY A 45 -11.32 -36.79 22.14
N LYS A 46 -11.46 -35.61 21.52
CA LYS A 46 -10.68 -34.44 21.97
C LYS A 46 -11.57 -33.24 22.27
N ARG A 47 -12.18 -33.24 23.47
CA ARG A 47 -12.75 -32.04 24.09
C ARG A 47 -11.84 -31.48 25.17
N SER A 48 -11.60 -30.16 25.04
CA SER A 48 -11.43 -29.15 26.09
C SER A 48 -10.14 -29.10 26.90
N ILE A 49 -9.40 -27.99 26.73
CA ILE A 49 -8.93 -27.19 27.88
C ILE A 49 -9.23 -25.72 27.62
N ARG A 50 -9.88 -25.10 28.61
CA ARG A 50 -10.36 -23.72 28.63
C ARG A 50 -9.21 -22.72 28.71
N SER A 51 -9.40 -21.60 28.01
CA SER A 51 -9.07 -20.23 28.44
C SER A 51 -7.78 -20.05 29.25
N LEU A 52 -6.69 -19.72 28.56
CA LEU A 52 -5.62 -18.91 29.16
C LEU A 52 -5.75 -17.49 28.60
N THR A 53 -6.40 -16.62 29.37
CA THR A 53 -6.32 -15.17 29.23
C THR A 53 -4.87 -14.73 29.45
N THR A 54 -4.09 -14.70 28.38
CA THR A 54 -2.80 -14.00 28.38
C THR A 54 -3.08 -12.50 28.29
N GLN A 55 -3.15 -11.84 29.43
CA GLN A 55 -2.98 -10.39 29.51
C GLN A 55 -1.58 -10.05 28.98
N ARG A 56 -1.48 -9.76 27.67
CA ARG A 56 -0.26 -9.25 27.04
C ARG A 56 0.02 -7.87 27.65
N LYS A 57 0.97 -7.82 28.57
CA LYS A 57 1.62 -6.57 28.98
C LYS A 57 2.20 -5.93 27.71
N LYS A 58 1.67 -4.78 27.28
CA LYS A 58 2.24 -3.97 26.19
C LYS A 58 3.60 -3.42 26.65
N VAL A 59 4.65 -4.21 26.46
CA VAL A 59 6.02 -3.67 26.39
C VAL A 59 6.02 -2.74 25.17
N LYS A 60 6.60 -1.54 25.29
CA LYS A 60 6.87 -0.70 24.10
C LYS A 60 7.82 -1.50 23.20
N ALA A 61 7.27 -2.21 22.24
CA ALA A 61 8.05 -2.73 21.13
C ALA A 61 8.69 -1.52 20.47
N VAL A 62 10.00 -1.58 20.24
CA VAL A 62 10.71 -0.56 19.45
C VAL A 62 9.98 -0.51 18.11
N SER A 63 9.39 0.64 17.82
CA SER A 63 8.61 0.84 16.61
C SER A 63 9.52 0.76 15.40
N GLU A 64 9.04 0.22 14.29
CA GLU A 64 9.75 0.23 13.00
C GLU A 64 10.28 1.63 12.64
N LEU A 65 9.47 2.66 12.90
CA LEU A 65 9.84 4.07 12.73
C LEU A 65 11.05 4.50 13.58
N ASP A 66 11.15 3.98 14.81
CA ASP A 66 12.25 4.30 15.73
C ASP A 66 13.56 3.62 15.27
N ILE A 67 13.45 2.40 14.74
CA ILE A 67 14.57 1.67 14.11
C ILE A 67 15.09 2.46 12.91
N PHE A 68 14.19 2.90 12.03
CA PHE A 68 14.58 3.68 10.85
C PHE A 68 15.25 5.02 11.21
N GLN A 69 14.76 5.73 12.23
CA GLN A 69 15.33 7.00 12.67
C GLN A 69 16.69 6.87 13.34
N THR A 70 16.98 5.72 13.95
CA THR A 70 18.23 5.46 14.66
C THR A 70 19.26 4.71 13.81
N ARG A 71 18.86 4.23 12.62
CA ARG A 71 19.74 3.55 11.66
C ARG A 71 20.88 4.47 11.20
N PRO A 72 22.14 4.03 11.25
CA PRO A 72 23.25 4.78 10.65
C PRO A 72 23.11 4.82 9.14
N ILE A 73 23.39 5.97 8.54
CA ILE A 73 23.37 6.15 7.08
C ILE A 73 24.67 5.58 6.51
N TYR A 74 24.55 4.62 5.60
CA TYR A 74 25.71 4.03 4.93
C TYR A 74 26.01 4.72 3.60
N ALA A 75 27.25 4.60 3.11
CA ALA A 75 27.65 5.22 1.84
C ALA A 75 26.83 4.71 0.63
N HIS A 76 26.37 3.45 0.67
CA HIS A 76 25.52 2.86 -0.38
C HIS A 76 24.06 3.35 -0.34
N ASP A 77 23.62 3.97 0.77
CA ASP A 77 22.29 4.60 0.85
C ASP A 77 22.27 5.96 0.14
N LEU A 78 23.44 6.58 -0.04
CA LEU A 78 23.59 7.87 -0.72
C LEU A 78 23.72 7.73 -2.24
N ASP A 79 24.09 6.54 -2.72
CA ASP A 79 24.27 6.21 -4.14
C ASP A 79 23.01 5.56 -4.72
N VAL A 80 21.86 6.22 -4.55
CA VAL A 80 20.59 5.75 -5.11
C VAL A 80 20.01 6.80 -6.04
N ALA A 81 19.85 6.44 -7.31
CA ALA A 81 19.26 7.30 -8.32
C ALA A 81 17.74 7.49 -8.13
N ASP A 82 17.04 6.46 -7.65
CA ASP A 82 15.60 6.50 -7.38
C ASP A 82 15.28 6.13 -5.92
N PRO A 83 14.72 7.04 -5.11
CA PRO A 83 14.27 6.75 -3.75
C PRO A 83 13.34 5.53 -3.63
N LEU A 84 12.50 5.27 -4.64
CA LEU A 84 11.61 4.10 -4.65
C LEU A 84 12.37 2.79 -4.73
N GLU A 85 13.51 2.75 -5.41
CA GLU A 85 14.36 1.57 -5.49
C GLU A 85 14.97 1.25 -4.11
N TRP A 86 15.32 2.28 -3.33
CA TRP A 86 15.78 2.07 -1.96
C TRP A 86 14.68 1.43 -1.10
N TRP A 87 13.46 1.97 -1.15
CA TRP A 87 12.31 1.44 -0.42
C TRP A 87 11.96 0.00 -0.85
N ASN A 88 12.02 -0.30 -2.15
CA ASN A 88 11.80 -1.65 -2.68
C ASN A 88 12.80 -2.68 -2.14
N ARG A 89 14.08 -2.30 -1.99
CA ARG A 89 15.11 -3.18 -1.41
C ARG A 89 14.87 -3.45 0.07
N HIS A 90 14.31 -2.50 0.81
CA HIS A 90 14.11 -2.59 2.25
C HIS A 90 12.65 -2.93 2.64
N GLN A 91 11.81 -3.36 1.68
CA GLN A 91 10.39 -3.67 1.93
C GLN A 91 10.17 -4.72 3.03
N LEU A 92 11.10 -5.68 3.17
CA LEU A 92 11.01 -6.75 4.18
C LEU A 92 11.49 -6.29 5.56
N GLU A 93 12.42 -5.32 5.59
CA GLU A 93 12.94 -4.74 6.83
C GLU A 93 11.97 -3.72 7.42
N TYR A 94 11.30 -2.97 6.54
CA TYR A 94 10.39 -1.89 6.89
C TYR A 94 9.04 -1.99 6.15
N PRO A 95 8.20 -2.99 6.46
CA PRO A 95 6.98 -3.25 5.70
C PRO A 95 5.93 -2.13 5.84
N VAL A 96 5.79 -1.53 7.03
CA VAL A 96 4.78 -0.48 7.26
C VAL A 96 5.27 0.86 6.72
N LEU A 97 6.54 1.20 6.93
CA LEU A 97 7.14 2.42 6.38
C LEU A 97 7.25 2.34 4.86
N TYR A 98 7.51 1.18 4.28
CA TYR A 98 7.53 0.99 2.83
C TYR A 98 6.20 1.44 2.20
N ARG A 99 5.07 0.97 2.74
CA ARG A 99 3.74 1.37 2.27
C ARG A 99 3.52 2.87 2.41
N MET A 100 3.84 3.42 3.59
CA MET A 100 3.75 4.86 3.83
C MET A 100 4.63 5.67 2.86
N ALA A 101 5.83 5.17 2.54
CA ALA A 101 6.75 5.82 1.62
C ALA A 101 6.22 5.79 0.19
N LEU A 102 5.70 4.65 -0.29
CA LEU A 102 5.07 4.56 -1.60
C LEU A 102 3.94 5.59 -1.77
N ASP A 103 3.07 5.69 -0.76
CA ASP A 103 1.96 6.64 -0.80
C ASP A 103 2.47 8.08 -0.80
N LEU A 104 3.52 8.38 -0.02
CA LEU A 104 4.13 9.72 -0.01
C LEU A 104 4.79 10.07 -1.35
N PHE A 105 5.53 9.14 -1.96
CA PHE A 105 6.19 9.35 -3.25
C PHE A 105 5.23 9.35 -4.44
N SER A 106 4.03 8.79 -4.27
CA SER A 106 2.99 8.86 -5.30
C SER A 106 2.42 10.27 -5.47
N ILE A 107 2.56 11.14 -4.47
CA ILE A 107 2.05 12.50 -4.50
C ILE A 107 2.99 13.36 -5.36
N PRO A 108 2.52 13.93 -6.49
CA PRO A 108 3.35 14.80 -7.30
C PRO A 108 3.68 16.08 -6.52
N GLY A 109 4.95 16.46 -6.48
CA GLY A 109 5.39 17.68 -5.79
C GLY A 109 4.90 18.98 -6.44
N MET A 110 4.38 18.93 -7.67
CA MET A 110 3.91 20.08 -8.44
C MET A 110 2.70 19.73 -9.31
N SER A 111 1.82 20.70 -9.53
CA SER A 111 0.66 20.61 -10.45
C SER A 111 1.04 20.56 -11.94
N SER A 112 2.34 20.64 -12.27
CA SER A 112 2.84 20.75 -13.64
C SER A 112 2.37 19.62 -14.58
N GLU A 113 2.22 18.41 -14.07
CA GLU A 113 1.73 17.27 -14.87
C GLU A 113 0.25 17.43 -15.23
N CYS A 114 -0.58 17.84 -14.27
CA CYS A 114 -1.99 18.15 -14.52
C CYS A 114 -2.14 19.34 -15.50
N GLU A 115 -1.35 20.38 -15.33
CA GLU A 115 -1.33 21.55 -16.22
C GLU A 115 -0.89 21.19 -17.65
N ARG A 116 0.07 20.26 -17.78
CA ARG A 116 0.49 19.72 -19.09
C ARG A 116 -0.64 18.95 -19.76
N VAL A 117 -1.43 18.17 -19.02
CA VAL A 117 -2.62 17.49 -19.55
C VAL A 117 -3.66 18.53 -19.97
N PHE A 118 -3.99 19.52 -19.13
CA PHE A 118 -4.96 20.57 -19.48
C PHE A 118 -4.53 21.40 -20.69
N SER A 119 -3.24 21.73 -20.80
CA SER A 119 -2.70 22.43 -21.96
C SER A 119 -2.83 21.61 -23.25
N GLN A 120 -2.72 20.27 -23.16
CA GLN A 120 -2.98 19.38 -24.29
C GLN A 120 -4.46 19.28 -24.61
N THR A 121 -5.32 19.18 -23.59
CA THR A 121 -6.78 19.20 -23.76
C THR A 121 -7.26 20.48 -24.42
N LYS A 122 -6.64 21.63 -24.14
CA LYS A 122 -6.93 22.89 -24.84
C LYS A 122 -6.66 22.83 -26.34
N LYS A 123 -5.70 22.02 -26.80
CA LYS A 123 -5.48 21.79 -28.24
C LYS A 123 -6.54 20.87 -28.85
N MET A 124 -7.16 20.03 -28.04
CA MET A 124 -8.22 19.11 -28.45
C MET A 124 -9.56 19.83 -28.61
N ILE A 125 -9.92 20.69 -27.65
CA ILE A 125 -11.15 21.48 -27.65
C ILE A 125 -10.82 22.85 -28.26
N THR A 126 -11.02 22.97 -29.56
CA THR A 126 -10.87 24.24 -30.28
C THR A 126 -12.22 24.92 -30.44
N ASP A 127 -12.24 26.21 -30.79
CA ASP A 127 -13.49 26.96 -31.01
C ASP A 127 -14.38 26.33 -32.08
N GLU A 128 -13.78 25.69 -33.09
CA GLU A 128 -14.47 24.95 -34.15
C GLU A 128 -14.91 23.53 -33.72
N ARG A 129 -14.29 22.96 -32.69
CA ARG A 129 -14.53 21.58 -32.21
C ARG A 129 -14.90 21.55 -30.72
N ASN A 130 -15.96 22.29 -30.37
CA ASN A 130 -16.44 22.47 -29.00
C ASN A 130 -17.64 21.58 -28.60
N ARG A 131 -18.12 20.71 -29.50
CA ARG A 131 -19.28 19.82 -29.25
C ARG A 131 -18.90 18.44 -28.69
N LEU A 132 -17.72 18.30 -28.10
CA LEU A 132 -17.30 17.05 -27.46
C LEU A 132 -17.89 16.97 -26.05
N ALA A 133 -18.45 15.81 -25.70
CA ALA A 133 -18.87 15.54 -24.34
C ALA A 133 -17.64 15.40 -23.43
N PRO A 134 -17.71 15.82 -22.15
CA PRO A 134 -16.58 15.77 -21.22
C PRO A 134 -16.03 14.35 -21.04
N GLU A 135 -16.89 13.33 -21.08
CA GLU A 135 -16.50 11.92 -20.97
C GLU A 135 -15.63 11.47 -22.15
N VAL A 136 -15.89 12.01 -23.36
CA VAL A 136 -15.10 11.70 -24.56
C VAL A 136 -13.72 12.35 -24.48
N VAL A 137 -13.65 13.58 -23.94
CA VAL A 137 -12.39 14.28 -23.73
C VAL A 137 -11.53 13.54 -22.70
N GLU A 138 -12.14 13.09 -21.61
CA GLU A 138 -11.47 12.29 -20.59
C GLU A 138 -10.95 10.97 -21.17
N ALA A 139 -11.80 10.23 -21.88
CA ALA A 139 -11.42 8.95 -22.49
C ALA A 139 -10.24 9.09 -23.47
N ASP A 140 -10.23 10.13 -24.31
CA ASP A 140 -9.11 10.36 -25.23
C ASP A 140 -7.82 10.72 -24.50
N GLN A 141 -7.88 11.60 -23.49
CA GLN A 141 -6.69 11.93 -22.69
C GLN A 141 -6.15 10.69 -21.96
N LEU A 142 -7.02 9.88 -21.35
CA LEU A 142 -6.63 8.64 -20.69
C LEU A 142 -5.99 7.66 -21.67
N GLN A 143 -6.64 7.39 -22.80
CA GLN A 143 -6.12 6.50 -23.84
C GLN A 143 -4.75 6.97 -24.32
N LYS A 144 -4.60 8.27 -24.58
CA LYS A 144 -3.32 8.85 -24.99
C LYS A 144 -2.24 8.67 -23.92
N GLN A 145 -2.55 8.90 -22.65
CA GLN A 145 -1.60 8.69 -21.55
C GLN A 145 -1.22 7.22 -21.40
N TRP A 146 -2.17 6.30 -21.55
CA TRP A 146 -1.90 4.87 -21.49
C TRP A 146 -1.01 4.40 -22.65
N LEU A 147 -1.25 4.88 -23.87
CA LEU A 147 -0.39 4.63 -25.02
C LEU A 147 1.02 5.19 -24.81
N MET A 148 1.15 6.43 -24.31
CA MET A 148 2.46 7.03 -24.02
C MET A 148 3.23 6.28 -22.93
N ARG A 149 2.53 5.67 -21.98
CA ARG A 149 3.11 4.82 -20.92
C ARG A 149 3.28 3.35 -21.32
N GLY A 150 2.85 2.95 -22.52
CA GLY A 150 2.92 1.56 -22.97
C GLY A 150 2.02 0.59 -22.20
N LEU A 151 0.94 1.08 -21.58
CA LEU A 151 -0.02 0.26 -20.83
C LEU A 151 -1.02 -0.44 -21.74
N VAL A 152 -1.22 0.07 -22.95
CA VAL A 152 -2.12 -0.47 -23.98
C VAL A 152 -1.35 -0.49 -25.30
N VAL A 153 -1.53 -1.57 -26.08
CA VAL A 153 -0.88 -1.80 -27.39
C VAL A 153 -1.93 -1.74 -28.49
#